data_AF-A0A1Q9NMG9-F1
#
_entry.id   AF-A0A1Q9NMG9-F1
#
_cell.length_a   1.000
_cell.length_b   1.000
_cell.length_c   1.000
_cell.angle_alpha   90.00
_cell.angle_beta   90.00
_cell.angle_gamma   90.00
#
_symmetry.space_group_name_H-M   'P 1'
#
loop_
_entity.id
_entity.type
_entity.pdbx_description
1 polymer ?
#
loop_
_entity_poly.entity_id
_entity_poly.type
_entity_poly.pdbx_seq_one_letter_code
_entity_poly.pdbx_strand_id
1 'polypeptide(L)'
;MLQDIIALSKEERNQIKTIIGRGTYENLTKIAELQLPIAIEKILETQSQRFMSFLNKASPISLRQHSLHLLKGIGPKSLTNILDERKILPFSSFEEFEERTKVKDIRALIKERIIEEITTEDIKHRLFTRAQPRS
;
A
#
# COMPACT_ATOMS: atom_id res chain seq x y z
N MET A 1 15.54 -9.16 -15.37
CA MET A 1 16.13 -7.81 -15.16
C MET A 1 15.46 -7.16 -13.96
N LEU A 2 16.03 -6.06 -13.44
CA LEU A 2 15.41 -5.32 -12.35
C LEU A 2 14.03 -4.79 -12.79
N GLN A 3 13.03 -4.90 -11.90
CA GLN A 3 11.66 -4.39 -12.11
C GLN A 3 10.80 -5.14 -13.13
N ASP A 4 11.20 -6.34 -13.56
CA ASP A 4 10.37 -7.20 -14.42
C ASP A 4 9.14 -7.69 -13.65
N ILE A 5 7.99 -7.70 -14.33
CA ILE A 5 6.76 -8.31 -13.81
C ILE A 5 6.77 -9.78 -14.21
N ILE A 6 6.85 -10.66 -13.22
CA ILE A 6 6.92 -12.11 -13.42
C ILE A 6 5.64 -12.76 -12.91
N ALA A 7 4.99 -13.55 -13.76
CA ALA A 7 3.83 -14.34 -13.38
C ALA A 7 4.25 -15.52 -12.48
N LEU A 8 3.54 -15.72 -11.36
CA LEU A 8 3.79 -16.81 -10.40
C LEU A 8 2.82 -18.00 -10.58
N SER A 9 1.81 -17.85 -11.45
CA SER A 9 0.84 -18.88 -11.86
C SER A 9 1.58 -20.13 -12.36
N LYS A 10 1.11 -21.33 -11.99
CA LYS A 10 1.78 -22.59 -12.33
C LYS A 10 1.97 -22.78 -13.85
N GLU A 11 1.07 -22.21 -14.65
CA GLU A 11 1.00 -22.37 -16.10
C GLU A 11 1.96 -21.44 -16.86
N GLU A 12 2.45 -20.36 -16.24
CA GLU A 12 3.21 -19.29 -16.94
C GLU A 12 4.62 -19.06 -16.36
N ARG A 13 5.16 -20.02 -15.58
CA ARG A 13 6.49 -19.92 -14.95
C ARG A 13 7.63 -20.09 -15.95
N ASN A 14 7.79 -19.16 -16.88
CA ASN A 14 8.86 -19.25 -17.88
C ASN A 14 10.23 -18.88 -17.29
N GLN A 15 10.29 -18.14 -16.18
CA GLN A 15 11.53 -17.58 -15.61
C GLN A 15 11.87 -18.06 -14.19
N ILE A 16 11.03 -18.89 -13.55
CA ILE A 16 11.19 -19.30 -12.15
C ILE A 16 11.24 -20.83 -12.03
N LYS A 17 12.36 -21.36 -11.52
CA LYS A 17 12.54 -22.80 -11.29
C LYS A 17 11.79 -23.31 -10.05
N THR A 18 11.93 -22.64 -8.91
CA THR A 18 11.34 -23.09 -7.63
C THR A 18 11.11 -21.91 -6.69
N ILE A 19 10.00 -21.93 -5.94
CA ILE A 19 9.71 -20.95 -4.87
C ILE A 19 10.13 -21.58 -3.55
N ILE A 20 11.15 -21.01 -2.91
CA ILE A 20 11.73 -21.53 -1.66
C ILE A 20 10.95 -21.15 -0.41
N GLY A 21 10.16 -20.07 -0.46
CA GLY A 21 9.40 -19.58 0.69
C GLY A 21 9.09 -18.09 0.61
N ARG A 22 8.64 -17.52 1.73
CA ARG A 22 8.47 -16.07 1.93
C ARG A 22 9.65 -15.56 2.75
N GLY A 23 10.36 -14.55 2.28
CA GLY A 23 11.42 -13.90 3.05
C GLY A 23 10.89 -12.73 3.89
N THR A 24 11.57 -12.42 4.99
CA THR A 24 11.36 -11.19 5.76
C THR A 24 12.18 -10.04 5.16
N TYR A 25 11.96 -8.81 5.65
CA TYR A 25 12.74 -7.65 5.22
C TYR A 25 14.24 -7.85 5.49
N GLU A 26 14.59 -8.48 6.61
CA GLU A 26 15.97 -8.78 6.99
C GLU A 26 16.68 -9.77 6.04
N ASN A 27 15.91 -10.55 5.27
CA ASN A 27 16.48 -11.46 4.27
C ASN A 27 16.77 -10.78 2.93
N LEU A 28 16.44 -9.50 2.77
CA LEU A 28 16.71 -8.77 1.54
C LEU A 28 18.21 -8.50 1.38
N THR A 29 18.70 -8.58 0.15
CA THR A 29 20.04 -8.07 -0.17
C THR A 29 20.01 -6.54 -0.17
N LYS A 30 21.14 -5.88 0.04
CA LYS A 30 21.25 -4.40 -0.04
C LYS A 30 20.67 -3.82 -1.34
N ILE A 31 20.83 -4.54 -2.45
CA ILE A 31 20.26 -4.13 -3.74
C ILE A 31 18.73 -4.24 -3.71
N ALA A 32 18.18 -5.32 -3.16
CA ALA A 32 16.75 -5.51 -3.04
C ALA A 32 16.10 -4.48 -2.10
N GLU A 33 16.77 -4.11 -1.00
CA GLU A 33 16.33 -3.02 -0.11
C GLU A 33 16.23 -1.68 -0.84
N LEU A 34 17.25 -1.32 -1.63
CA LEU A 34 17.26 -0.08 -2.43
C LEU A 34 16.20 -0.09 -3.54
N GLN A 35 15.87 -1.25 -4.10
CA GLN A 35 14.88 -1.38 -5.16
C GLN A 35 13.43 -1.48 -4.64
N LEU A 36 13.24 -1.84 -3.36
CA LEU A 36 11.91 -1.96 -2.75
C LEU A 36 11.02 -0.73 -2.96
N PRO A 37 11.44 0.52 -2.64
CA PRO A 37 10.59 1.69 -2.83
C PRO A 37 10.21 1.90 -4.30
N ILE A 38 11.13 1.63 -5.23
CA ILE A 38 10.91 1.79 -6.68
C ILE A 38 9.89 0.75 -7.18
N ALA A 39 10.00 -0.50 -6.71
CA ALA A 39 9.07 -1.56 -7.04
C ALA A 39 7.65 -1.25 -6.52
N ILE A 40 7.54 -0.72 -5.29
CA ILE A 40 6.24 -0.31 -4.72
C ILE A 40 5.61 0.82 -5.53
N GLU A 41 6.40 1.79 -5.98
CA GLU A 41 5.94 2.89 -6.82
C GLU A 41 5.33 2.38 -8.14
N LYS A 42 6.03 1.47 -8.81
CA LYS A 42 5.51 0.81 -10.02
C LYS A 42 4.23 0.00 -9.75
N ILE A 43 4.12 -0.63 -8.58
CA ILE A 43 2.89 -1.33 -8.15
C ILE A 43 1.74 -0.35 -7.94
N LEU A 44 1.99 0.82 -7.34
CA LEU A 44 0.98 1.86 -7.13
C LEU A 44 0.44 2.42 -8.45
N GLU A 45 1.32 2.59 -9.44
CA GLU A 45 0.93 3.03 -10.78
C GLU A 45 0.11 1.96 -11.52
N THR A 46 0.61 0.73 -11.55
CA THR A 46 -0.02 -0.37 -12.31
C THR A 46 -1.30 -0.90 -11.67
N GLN A 47 -1.44 -0.79 -10.35
CA GLN A 47 -2.61 -1.27 -9.59
C GLN A 47 -3.37 -0.14 -8.89
N SER A 48 -3.38 1.07 -9.47
CA SER A 48 -4.02 2.26 -8.90
C SER A 48 -5.45 2.00 -8.39
N GLN A 49 -6.26 1.27 -9.15
CA GLN A 49 -7.64 0.90 -8.78
C GLN A 49 -7.75 0.17 -7.44
N ARG A 50 -6.77 -0.68 -7.10
CA ARG A 50 -6.77 -1.39 -5.80
C ARG A 50 -6.66 -0.41 -4.63
N PHE A 51 -5.81 0.60 -4.77
CA PHE A 51 -5.57 1.62 -3.74
C PHE A 51 -6.70 2.64 -3.70
N MET A 52 -7.27 3.00 -4.85
CA MET A 52 -8.50 3.81 -4.92
C MET A 52 -9.67 3.13 -4.24
N SER A 53 -9.84 1.82 -4.45
CA SER A 53 -10.84 1.02 -3.74
C SER A 53 -10.63 1.08 -2.22
N PHE A 54 -9.39 1.06 -1.74
CA PHE A 54 -9.10 1.27 -0.32
C PHE A 54 -9.55 2.65 0.16
N LEU A 55 -9.18 3.75 -0.51
CA LEU A 55 -9.60 5.10 -0.12
C LEU A 55 -11.13 5.25 -0.08
N ASN A 56 -11.83 4.66 -1.06
CA ASN A 56 -13.28 4.67 -1.16
C ASN A 56 -14.00 3.76 -0.14
N LYS A 57 -13.37 2.67 0.30
CA LYS A 57 -14.02 1.66 1.17
C LYS A 57 -13.45 1.60 2.57
N ALA A 58 -12.43 2.40 2.88
CA ALA A 58 -11.78 2.43 4.18
C ALA A 58 -12.79 2.64 5.30
N SER A 59 -12.72 1.80 6.32
CA SER A 59 -13.64 1.79 7.47
C SER A 59 -12.93 2.11 8.79
N PRO A 60 -13.70 2.44 9.84
CA PRO A 60 -13.19 2.51 11.21
C PRO A 60 -12.58 1.17 11.68
N ILE A 61 -11.44 1.24 12.36
CA ILE A 61 -10.82 0.10 13.05
C ILE A 61 -11.43 -0.06 14.45
N SER A 62 -11.71 1.06 15.12
CA SER A 62 -12.38 1.12 16.41
C SER A 62 -13.21 2.41 16.51
N LEU A 63 -13.94 2.58 17.61
CA LEU A 63 -14.72 3.79 17.89
C LEU A 63 -13.90 5.09 17.84
N ARG A 64 -12.58 5.01 18.10
CA ARG A 64 -11.68 6.18 18.16
C ARG A 64 -10.66 6.22 17.02
N GLN A 65 -10.57 5.20 16.18
CA GLN A 65 -9.51 5.09 15.18
C GLN A 65 -10.04 4.62 13.83
N HIS A 66 -9.72 5.37 12.78
CA HIS A 66 -10.07 5.06 11.40
C HIS A 66 -8.86 4.47 10.65
N SER A 67 -9.10 3.58 9.69
CA SER A 67 -8.01 2.96 8.91
C SER A 67 -7.20 3.98 8.10
N LEU A 68 -7.85 5.01 7.54
CA LEU A 68 -7.17 6.14 6.87
C LEU A 68 -6.17 6.89 7.76
N HIS A 69 -6.36 6.94 9.09
CA HIS A 69 -5.38 7.57 10.01
C HIS A 69 -4.06 6.80 10.10
N LEU A 70 -4.00 5.56 9.60
CA LEU A 70 -2.75 4.82 9.53
C LEU A 70 -1.82 5.33 8.42
N LEU A 71 -2.35 6.13 7.48
CA LEU A 71 -1.52 6.87 6.53
C LEU A 71 -0.99 8.12 7.23
N LYS A 72 0.31 8.14 7.54
CA LYS A 72 0.97 9.30 8.15
C LYS A 72 0.78 10.50 7.23
N GLY A 73 0.19 11.59 7.74
CA GLY A 73 -0.21 12.75 6.93
C GLY A 73 -1.73 12.94 6.82
N ILE A 74 -2.53 11.92 7.12
CA ILE A 74 -3.99 12.07 7.28
C ILE A 74 -4.30 12.32 8.76
N GLY A 75 -4.57 13.58 9.10
CA GLY A 75 -5.05 13.96 10.43
C GLY A 75 -6.58 13.97 10.55
N PRO A 76 -7.14 14.31 11.74
CA PRO A 76 -8.58 14.31 11.97
C PRO A 76 -9.36 15.21 11.01
N LYS A 77 -8.84 16.41 10.71
CA LYS A 77 -9.47 17.35 9.77
C LYS A 77 -9.52 16.78 8.34
N SER A 78 -8.39 16.22 7.88
CA SER A 78 -8.31 15.59 6.57
C SER A 78 -9.23 14.37 6.49
N LEU A 79 -9.30 13.55 7.55
CA LEU A 79 -10.20 12.41 7.61
C LEU A 79 -11.65 12.84 7.41
N THR A 80 -12.12 13.82 8.19
CA THR A 80 -13.50 14.31 8.06
C THR A 80 -13.78 14.77 6.63
N ASN A 81 -12.86 15.54 6.05
CA ASN A 81 -12.98 16.00 4.67
C ASN A 81 -13.05 14.83 3.65
N ILE A 82 -12.17 13.84 3.79
CA ILE A 82 -12.19 12.64 2.94
C ILE A 82 -13.53 11.91 3.05
N LEU A 83 -14.03 11.70 4.27
CA LEU A 83 -15.27 10.98 4.50
C LEU A 83 -16.49 11.72 3.95
N ASP A 84 -16.51 13.05 4.03
CA ASP A 84 -17.60 13.86 3.50
C ASP A 84 -17.59 13.90 1.97
N GLU A 85 -16.42 14.11 1.35
CA GLU A 85 -16.26 14.04 -0.10
C GLU A 85 -16.69 12.68 -0.65
N ARG A 86 -16.27 11.59 0.01
CA ARG A 86 -16.61 10.23 -0.40
C ARG A 86 -18.10 9.91 -0.34
N LYS A 87 -18.87 10.57 0.54
CA LYS A 87 -20.34 10.41 0.62
C LYS A 87 -21.03 11.03 -0.59
N ILE A 88 -20.45 12.09 -1.17
CA ILE A 88 -20.98 12.75 -2.36
C ILE A 88 -20.74 11.87 -3.58
N LEU A 89 -19.47 11.53 -3.80
CA LEU A 89 -19.06 10.71 -4.95
C LEU A 89 -17.76 9.95 -4.64
N PRO A 90 -17.68 8.64 -4.95
CA PRO A 90 -16.43 7.89 -4.88
C PRO A 90 -15.36 8.49 -5.79
N PHE A 91 -14.11 8.48 -5.32
CA PHE A 91 -12.97 8.98 -6.08
C PHE A 91 -12.59 8.02 -7.21
N SER A 92 -12.27 8.55 -8.38
CA SER A 92 -11.87 7.76 -9.56
C SER A 92 -10.34 7.68 -9.73
N SER A 93 -9.60 8.71 -9.32
CA SER A 93 -8.13 8.78 -9.40
C SER A 93 -7.50 9.40 -8.15
N PHE A 94 -6.16 9.30 -8.05
CA PHE A 94 -5.41 9.92 -6.97
C PHE A 94 -5.43 11.44 -7.09
N GLU A 95 -5.35 11.98 -8.30
CA GLU A 95 -5.39 13.41 -8.58
C GLU A 95 -6.72 14.01 -8.13
N GLU A 96 -7.84 13.36 -8.49
CA GLU A 96 -9.18 13.78 -8.08
C GLU A 96 -9.34 13.72 -6.55
N PHE A 97 -8.78 12.68 -5.92
CA PHE A 97 -8.76 12.56 -4.46
C PHE A 97 -8.01 13.73 -3.82
N GLU A 98 -6.83 14.07 -4.30
CA GLU A 98 -6.00 15.14 -3.75
C GLU A 98 -6.66 16.51 -3.91
N GLU A 99 -7.23 16.80 -5.08
CA GLU A 99 -7.93 18.06 -5.37
C GLU A 99 -9.13 18.28 -4.44
N ARG A 100 -9.98 17.24 -4.28
CA ARG A 100 -11.20 17.33 -3.47
C ARG A 100 -10.91 17.34 -1.98
N THR A 101 -9.99 16.49 -1.54
CA THR A 101 -9.71 16.29 -0.11
C THR A 101 -8.65 17.24 0.44
N LYS A 102 -7.92 17.95 -0.42
CA LYS A 102 -6.75 18.80 -0.10
C LYS A 102 -5.60 18.05 0.59
N VAL A 103 -5.66 16.72 0.60
CA VAL A 103 -4.53 15.87 0.99
C VAL A 103 -3.54 15.89 -0.17
N LYS A 104 -2.26 16.08 0.13
CA LYS A 104 -1.20 16.08 -0.87
C LYS A 104 -0.48 14.74 -0.88
N ASP A 105 0.02 14.36 -2.05
CA ASP A 105 0.94 13.24 -2.23
C ASP A 105 0.40 11.92 -1.66
N ILE A 106 -0.90 11.61 -1.89
CA ILE A 106 -1.55 10.42 -1.31
C ILE A 106 -0.83 9.13 -1.74
N ARG A 107 -0.28 9.11 -2.95
CA ARG A 107 0.56 8.02 -3.45
C ARG A 107 1.80 7.80 -2.58
N ALA A 108 2.47 8.88 -2.17
CA ALA A 108 3.63 8.81 -1.29
C ALA A 108 3.23 8.30 0.11
N LEU A 109 2.12 8.77 0.66
CA LEU A 109 1.63 8.32 1.97
C LEU A 109 1.33 6.81 1.99
N ILE A 110 0.72 6.31 0.90
CA ILE A 110 0.47 4.88 0.74
C ILE A 110 1.80 4.12 0.58
N LYS A 111 2.75 4.63 -0.22
CA LYS A 111 4.08 4.04 -0.40
C LYS A 111 4.80 3.89 0.94
N GLU A 112 4.88 4.95 1.72
CA GLU A 112 5.49 4.95 3.06
C GLU A 112 4.81 3.95 3.98
N ARG A 113 3.47 3.86 3.94
CA ARG A 113 2.74 2.88 4.74
C ARG A 113 3.07 1.45 4.36
N ILE A 114 3.16 1.14 3.07
CA ILE A 114 3.54 -0.20 2.60
C ILE A 114 4.95 -0.55 3.07
N ILE A 115 5.89 0.39 2.97
CA ILE A 115 7.27 0.19 3.45
C ILE A 115 7.27 -0.07 4.95
N GLU A 116 6.61 0.78 5.74
CA GLU A 116 6.49 0.60 7.20
C GLU A 116 5.90 -0.77 7.56
N GLU A 117 4.88 -1.21 6.84
CA GLU A 117 4.29 -2.53 7.02
C GLU A 117 5.24 -3.68 6.69
N ILE A 118 6.10 -3.53 5.69
CA ILE A 118 7.08 -4.56 5.30
C ILE A 118 8.21 -4.63 6.31
N THR A 119 8.71 -3.47 6.78
CA THR A 119 9.89 -3.37 7.65
C THR A 119 9.57 -3.60 9.13
N THR A 120 8.33 -3.32 9.55
CA THR A 120 7.93 -3.46 10.96
C THR A 120 7.26 -4.81 11.17
N GLU A 121 7.90 -5.69 11.94
CA GLU A 121 7.39 -7.03 12.23
C GLU A 121 6.07 -6.97 13.03
N ASP A 122 6.08 -6.21 14.12
CA ASP A 122 4.98 -6.12 15.10
C ASP A 122 3.95 -5.01 14.78
N ILE A 123 3.76 -4.67 13.51
CA ILE A 123 2.77 -3.67 13.16
C ILE A 123 1.35 -4.17 13.45
N LYS A 124 0.66 -3.48 14.36
CA LYS A 124 -0.65 -3.90 14.89
C LYS A 124 -1.76 -4.01 13.83
N HIS A 125 -1.75 -3.10 12.86
CA HIS A 125 -2.77 -3.04 11.81
C HIS A 125 -2.10 -2.99 10.44
N ARG A 126 -2.32 -4.02 9.61
CA ARG A 126 -1.82 -4.08 8.23
C ARG A 126 -2.94 -3.72 7.27
N LEU A 127 -2.69 -2.78 6.37
CA LEU A 127 -3.63 -2.34 5.34
C LEU A 127 -3.37 -3.02 4.00
N PHE A 128 -2.09 -3.14 3.62
CA PHE A 128 -1.71 -3.52 2.26
C PHE A 128 -0.92 -4.83 2.20
N THR A 129 -0.27 -5.20 3.30
CA THR A 129 0.58 -6.38 3.43
C THR A 129 -0.08 -7.48 4.26
N ARG A 130 0.45 -8.70 4.15
CA ARG A 130 0.09 -9.83 5.04
C ARG A 130 1.10 -9.90 6.17
N ALA A 131 0.70 -10.50 7.30
CA ALA A 131 1.63 -10.78 8.39
C ALA A 131 2.84 -11.57 7.87
N GLN A 132 4.03 -11.18 8.32
CA GLN A 132 5.24 -11.92 8.03
C GLN A 132 5.18 -13.30 8.69
N PRO A 133 5.78 -14.34 8.10
CA PRO A 133 5.98 -15.59 8.79
C PRO A 133 6.73 -15.31 10.10
N ARG A 134 6.27 -15.84 11.22
CA ARG A 134 7.09 -15.88 12.44
C ARG A 134 8.23 -16.85 12.16
N SER A 135 9.47 -16.38 12.30
CA SER A 135 10.68 -17.21 12.25
C SER A 135 10.73 -18.20 13.40
#